data_AF-A0AB34CBZ1-F1
#
_entry.id   AF-A0AB34CBZ1-F1
#
_cell.length_a   1.000
_cell.length_b   1.000
_cell.length_c   1.000
_cell.angle_alpha   90.00
_cell.angle_beta   90.00
_cell.angle_gamma   90.00
#
_symmetry.space_group_name_H-M   'P 1'
#
loop_
_entity.id
_entity.type
_entity.pdbx_description
1 polymer ?
#
loop_
_entity_poly.entity_id
_entity_poly.type
_entity_poly.pdbx_seq_one_letter_code
_entity_poly.pdbx_strand_id
1 'polypeptide(L)'
;MNWNDFTHNKISYSFSHLNPRVVSVTRAATNNFPAKTVRFFVSYSNHCFTKHFADNDDESLLYEDSERYFCRERYEGSLLLPGLIP
;
A
#
# COMPACT_ATOMS: atom_id res chain seq x y z
N MET A 1 1.60 10.42 7.85
CA MET A 1 2.41 9.21 8.07
C MET A 1 2.84 8.74 6.70
N ASN A 2 4.14 8.68 6.46
CA ASN A 2 4.70 8.21 5.19
C ASN A 2 5.42 6.90 5.46
N TRP A 3 5.37 5.97 4.52
CA TRP A 3 6.10 4.71 4.60
C TRP A 3 7.55 4.94 4.18
N ASN A 4 8.49 4.37 4.95
CA ASN A 4 9.91 4.41 4.63
C ASN A 4 10.25 3.26 3.69
N ASP A 5 11.17 3.45 2.75
CA ASP A 5 11.62 2.37 1.89
C ASP A 5 12.28 1.24 2.70
N PHE A 6 12.19 0.00 2.22
CA PHE A 6 12.81 -1.16 2.85
C PHE A 6 13.95 -1.68 1.99
N THR A 7 15.10 -1.98 2.61
CA THR A 7 16.25 -2.55 1.90
C THR A 7 16.53 -3.96 2.39
N HIS A 8 16.55 -4.92 1.46
CA HIS A 8 16.87 -6.30 1.75
C HIS A 8 17.75 -6.86 0.62
N ASN A 9 18.86 -7.52 0.98
CA ASN A 9 19.83 -8.06 0.03
C ASN A 9 20.32 -7.04 -1.04
N LYS A 10 20.58 -5.79 -0.61
CA LYS A 10 20.98 -4.65 -1.46
C LYS A 10 19.93 -4.19 -2.48
N ILE A 11 18.71 -4.72 -2.42
CA ILE A 11 17.57 -4.27 -3.21
C ILE A 11 16.73 -3.34 -2.33
N SER A 12 16.42 -2.15 -2.84
CA SER A 12 15.53 -1.21 -2.17
C SER A 12 14.11 -1.31 -2.75
N TYR A 13 13.13 -1.41 -1.87
CA TYR A 13 11.71 -1.52 -2.15
C TYR A 13 11.02 -0.25 -1.65
N SER A 14 10.55 0.59 -2.58
CA SER A 14 9.83 1.80 -2.20
C SER A 14 8.36 1.53 -1.90
N PHE A 15 7.86 2.06 -0.80
CA PHE A 15 6.45 2.00 -0.40
C PHE A 15 5.70 3.32 -0.63
N SER A 16 6.27 4.23 -1.42
CA SER A 16 5.66 5.53 -1.69
C SER A 16 4.24 5.45 -2.28
N HIS A 17 3.91 4.38 -3.02
CA HIS A 17 2.56 4.11 -3.52
C HIS A 17 1.52 3.81 -2.43
N LEU A 18 1.97 3.49 -1.21
CA LEU A 18 1.14 3.25 -0.04
C LEU A 18 0.98 4.51 0.84
N ASN A 19 1.63 5.61 0.47
CA ASN A 19 1.48 6.86 1.20
C ASN A 19 0.01 7.33 1.15
N PRO A 20 -0.54 7.81 2.28
CA PRO A 20 -1.92 8.27 2.31
C PRO A 20 -2.17 9.37 1.28
N ARG A 21 -3.28 9.25 0.56
CA ARG A 21 -3.68 10.23 -0.45
C ARG A 21 -5.18 10.46 -0.47
N VAL A 22 -5.58 11.60 -1.00
CA VAL A 22 -6.98 11.88 -1.29
C VAL A 22 -7.24 11.63 -2.76
N VAL A 23 -8.25 10.81 -3.05
CA VAL A 23 -8.70 10.52 -4.41
C VAL A 23 -10.07 11.15 -4.62
N SER A 24 -10.33 11.70 -5.80
CA SER A 24 -11.59 12.37 -6.11
C SER A 24 -12.26 11.66 -7.28
N VAL A 25 -13.46 11.14 -7.03
CA VAL A 25 -14.27 10.48 -8.05
C VAL A 25 -15.47 11.36 -8.36
N THR A 26 -15.63 11.72 -9.63
CA THR A 26 -16.79 12.48 -10.09
C THR A 26 -17.75 11.55 -10.80
N ARG A 27 -18.92 11.35 -10.20
CA ARG A 27 -20.05 10.75 -10.91
C ARG A 27 -20.62 11.82 -11.83
N ALA A 28 -20.73 11.50 -13.12
CA ALA A 28 -21.39 12.36 -14.09
C ALA A 28 -22.86 12.61 -13.71
N ALA A 29 -23.44 13.68 -14.28
CA ALA A 29 -24.87 13.92 -14.16
C ALA A 29 -25.66 12.80 -14.86
N THR A 30 -26.83 12.49 -14.33
CA THR A 30 -27.85 11.68 -15.00
C THR A 30 -29.13 12.51 -15.14
N ASN A 31 -30.13 12.01 -15.85
CA ASN A 31 -31.41 12.72 -16.03
C ASN A 31 -32.07 13.11 -14.69
N ASN A 32 -31.78 12.36 -13.63
CA ASN A 32 -32.43 12.53 -12.32
C ASN A 32 -31.51 13.16 -11.26
N PHE A 33 -30.19 13.28 -11.53
CA PHE A 33 -29.23 13.73 -10.53
C PHE A 33 -28.09 14.55 -11.14
N PRO A 34 -27.66 15.65 -10.49
CA PRO A 34 -26.50 16.39 -10.94
C PRO A 34 -25.21 15.57 -10.77
N ALA A 35 -24.16 16.03 -11.46
CA ALA A 35 -22.81 15.52 -11.25
C ALA A 35 -22.41 15.74 -9.79
N LYS A 36 -21.67 14.79 -9.22
CA LYS A 36 -21.23 14.87 -7.82
C LYS A 36 -19.82 14.32 -7.70
N THR A 37 -18.95 15.14 -7.13
CA THR A 37 -17.59 14.74 -6.75
C THR A 37 -17.58 14.26 -5.30
N VAL A 38 -17.01 13.07 -5.09
CA VAL A 38 -16.78 12.50 -3.76
C VAL A 38 -15.27 12.35 -3.57
N ARG A 39 -14.79 12.80 -2.42
CA ARG A 39 -13.40 12.66 -2.01
C ARG A 39 -13.27 11.50 -1.03
N PHE A 40 -12.32 10.62 -1.29
CA PHE A 40 -11.96 9.53 -0.40
C PHE A 40 -10.54 9.74 0.10
N PHE A 41 -10.34 9.62 1.41
CA PHE A 41 -9.00 9.51 1.98
C PHE A 41 -8.61 8.03 2.03
N VAL A 42 -7.55 7.67 1.34
CA VAL A 42 -7.06 6.30 1.22
C VAL A 42 -5.75 6.20 1.99
N SER A 43 -5.66 5.25 2.90
CA SER A 43 -4.44 4.90 3.63
C SER A 43 -4.31 3.39 3.72
N TYR A 44 -3.07 2.92 3.76
CA TYR A 44 -2.74 1.51 3.89
C TYR A 44 -1.99 1.29 5.20
N SER A 45 -2.33 0.21 5.88
CA SER A 45 -1.61 -0.26 7.06
C SER A 45 -0.50 -1.22 6.63
N ASN A 46 -0.36 -2.37 7.29
CA ASN A 46 0.70 -3.35 7.06
C ASN A 46 0.49 -4.19 5.79
N HIS A 47 0.19 -3.54 4.66
CA HIS A 47 -0.28 -4.18 3.44
C HIS A 47 0.76 -5.17 2.87
N CYS A 48 2.05 -4.82 2.94
CA CYS A 48 3.16 -5.63 2.43
C CYS A 48 3.78 -6.59 3.47
N PHE A 49 3.18 -6.74 4.67
CA PHE A 49 3.83 -7.43 5.78
C PHE A 49 2.97 -8.54 6.42
N THR A 50 3.62 -9.56 6.97
CA THR A 50 2.99 -10.68 7.69
C THR A 50 3.51 -10.78 9.13
N LYS A 51 2.69 -11.32 10.05
CA LYS A 51 3.08 -11.48 11.47
C LYS A 51 3.97 -12.70 11.73
N HIS A 52 3.90 -13.69 10.85
CA HIS A 52 4.60 -14.95 11.03
C HIS A 52 5.04 -15.46 9.66
N PHE A 53 6.21 -16.03 9.70
CA PHE A 53 6.92 -16.74 8.65
C PHE A 53 7.54 -17.94 9.41
N ALA A 54 7.66 -19.09 8.74
CA ALA A 54 8.05 -20.38 9.33
C ALA A 54 9.36 -20.34 10.15
N ASP A 55 9.59 -21.37 10.96
CA ASP A 55 10.67 -21.48 11.97
C ASP A 55 12.12 -21.29 11.46
N ASN A 56 12.34 -21.11 10.14
CA ASN A 56 13.66 -20.93 9.49
C ASN A 56 13.79 -19.60 8.72
N ASP A 57 12.96 -18.59 9.02
CA ASP A 57 12.93 -17.39 8.19
C ASP A 57 14.06 -16.39 8.45
N ASP A 58 14.42 -15.70 7.37
CA ASP A 58 15.49 -14.70 7.32
C ASP A 58 15.09 -13.46 8.13
N GLU A 59 15.73 -13.26 9.29
CA GLU A 59 15.50 -12.11 10.17
C GLU A 59 15.69 -10.76 9.46
N SER A 60 16.49 -10.72 8.38
CA SER A 60 16.68 -9.50 7.59
C SER A 60 15.46 -9.09 6.76
N LEU A 61 14.37 -9.88 6.79
CA LEU A 61 13.06 -9.50 6.26
C LEU A 61 12.22 -8.70 7.27
N LEU A 62 12.64 -8.59 8.53
CA LEU A 62 11.91 -7.81 9.53
C LEU A 62 11.91 -6.32 9.15
N TYR A 63 10.72 -5.75 9.02
CA TYR A 63 10.57 -4.32 8.74
C TYR A 63 10.55 -3.55 10.07
N GLU A 64 11.47 -2.60 10.18
CA GLU A 64 11.71 -1.77 11.36
C GLU A 64 10.39 -1.31 12.03
N ASP A 65 10.35 -1.39 13.36
CA ASP A 65 9.23 -1.02 14.24
C ASP A 65 7.90 -1.79 14.08
N SER A 66 7.78 -2.73 13.14
CA SER A 66 6.47 -3.34 12.81
C SER A 66 6.19 -4.71 13.43
N GLU A 67 7.19 -5.36 14.05
CA GLU A 67 7.17 -6.79 14.45
C GLU A 67 6.69 -7.72 13.32
N ARG A 68 6.88 -7.29 12.07
CA ARG A 68 6.35 -7.98 10.89
C ARG A 68 7.39 -8.09 9.81
N TYR A 69 7.27 -9.17 9.05
CA TYR A 69 8.20 -9.53 8.00
C TYR A 69 7.69 -9.02 6.66
N PHE A 70 8.60 -8.47 5.86
CA PHE A 70 8.37 -8.05 4.49
C PHE A 70 8.01 -9.27 3.63
N CYS A 71 6.88 -9.19 2.93
CA CYS A 71 6.44 -10.20 1.98
C CYS A 71 6.55 -9.64 0.57
N ARG A 72 7.53 -10.15 -0.19
CA ARG A 72 7.80 -9.71 -1.56
C ARG A 72 6.60 -9.89 -2.50
N GLU A 73 5.87 -11.00 -2.40
CA GLU A 73 4.70 -11.23 -3.25
C GLU A 73 3.60 -10.19 -3.01
N ARG A 74 3.36 -9.83 -1.75
CA ARG A 74 2.41 -8.75 -1.41
C ARG A 74 2.89 -7.40 -1.91
N TYR A 75 4.19 -7.13 -1.82
CA TYR A 75 4.77 -5.93 -2.39
C TYR A 75 4.52 -5.84 -3.89
N GLU A 76 4.87 -6.87 -4.65
CA GLU A 76 4.70 -6.91 -6.11
C GLU A 76 3.23 -6.71 -6.50
N GLY A 77 2.30 -7.37 -5.81
CA GLY A 77 0.87 -7.17 -6.03
C GLY A 77 0.40 -5.75 -5.67
N SER A 78 0.96 -5.14 -4.63
CA SER A 78 0.58 -3.79 -4.20
C SER A 78 0.94 -2.70 -5.21
N LEU A 79 1.89 -2.94 -6.11
CA LEU A 79 2.26 -2.00 -7.18
C LEU A 79 1.13 -1.79 -8.20
N LEU A 80 0.12 -2.65 -8.21
CA LEU A 80 -1.07 -2.50 -9.06
C LEU A 80 -2.08 -1.50 -8.49
N LEU A 81 -1.99 -1.17 -7.19
CA LEU A 81 -2.96 -0.31 -6.50
C LEU A 81 -3.14 1.07 -7.15
N PRO A 82 -2.08 1.78 -7.61
CA PRO A 82 -2.25 3.05 -8.30
C PRO A 82 -3.07 2.98 -9.60
N GLY A 83 -3.14 1.81 -10.24
CA GLY A 83 -3.98 1.60 -11.43
C GLY A 83 -5.42 1.16 -11.10
N LEU A 84 -5.66 0.65 -9.89
CA LEU A 84 -6.98 0.19 -9.43
C LEU A 84 -7.75 1.28 -8.69
N ILE A 85 -7.03 2.16 -7.99
CA ILE A 85 -7.59 3.28 -7.25
C ILE A 85 -7.17 4.57 -7.95
N PRO A 86 -8.12 5.35 -8.49
CA PRO A 86 -7.83 6.58 -9.25
C PRO A 86 -7.19 7.68 -8.41
#